data_AF-A0AAR2J5E2-F1
#
_entry.id   AF-A0AAR2J5E2-F1
#
_cell.length_a   1.000
_cell.length_b   1.000
_cell.length_c   1.000
_cell.angle_alpha   90.00
_cell.angle_beta   90.00
_cell.angle_gamma   90.00
#
_symmetry.space_group_name_H-M   'P 1'
#
loop_
_entity.id
_entity.type
_entity.pdbx_description
1 polymer ?
#
loop_
_entity_poly.entity_id
_entity_poly.type
_entity_poly.pdbx_seq_one_letter_code
_entity_poly.pdbx_strand_id
1 'polypeptide(L)'
;MLLLVLNNLCAMDTEAIVIRIKTPVGDMDSSVDCPSLLSFNDLLVAIRDVMPEATITAFEYEDEVGDRITVRSDEELKAMLSYYCNTVTEQRMNGLLPEPLQIFPRERFFFLFNSLKKSSAELKKILTNGQINEQDIQYQEQLGHGNGGTVYKAYHLLGKRVLAVKVIPLDITVELQKQIMSELEILYKCDSPYIITFYSAFFVENRISICTEFMDGGSLDVYRRIPEHVLGRIAVAVVKGLTYLWSLKILHRGE
;
A
#
# COMPACT_ATOMS: atom_id res chain seq x y z
N MET A 1 -5.92 14.83 37.55
CA MET A 1 -6.03 14.11 36.26
C MET A 1 -4.70 13.44 35.86
N LEU A 2 -3.54 14.09 35.99
CA LEU A 2 -2.22 13.45 35.73
C LEU A 2 -1.82 12.32 36.71
N LEU A 3 -2.29 12.35 37.97
CA LEU A 3 -1.99 11.29 38.95
C LEU A 3 -2.70 9.95 38.67
N LEU A 4 -3.83 9.95 37.94
CA LEU A 4 -4.54 8.72 37.56
C LEU A 4 -3.83 7.99 36.41
N VAL A 5 -3.18 8.73 35.51
CA VAL A 5 -2.41 8.16 34.38
C VAL A 5 -1.16 7.44 34.88
N LEU A 6 -0.47 7.97 35.89
CA LEU A 6 0.72 7.32 36.48
C LEU A 6 0.37 6.09 37.34
N ASN A 7 -0.78 6.10 38.03
CA ASN A 7 -1.22 4.92 38.78
C ASN A 7 -1.67 3.76 37.87
N ASN A 8 -2.18 4.02 36.67
CA ASN A 8 -2.58 2.98 35.73
C ASN A 8 -1.40 2.36 34.95
N LEU A 9 -0.28 3.08 34.80
CA LEU A 9 0.97 2.50 34.30
C LEU A 9 1.52 1.42 35.26
N CYS A 10 1.29 1.56 36.57
CA CYS A 10 1.70 0.60 37.59
C CYS A 10 0.85 -0.68 37.61
N ALA A 11 -0.38 -0.65 37.05
CA ALA A 11 -1.25 -1.83 36.95
C ALA A 11 -0.89 -2.76 35.77
N MET A 12 0.03 -2.35 34.89
CA MET A 12 0.51 -3.15 33.75
C MET A 12 1.50 -4.26 34.15
N ASP A 13 1.94 -4.32 35.41
CA ASP A 13 3.14 -5.08 35.79
C ASP A 13 2.93 -6.57 36.08
N THR A 14 1.70 -7.10 36.14
CA THR A 14 1.49 -8.49 36.59
C THR A 14 0.34 -9.28 35.99
N GLU A 15 -0.59 -8.68 35.24
CA GLU A 15 -1.72 -9.44 34.68
C GLU A 15 -1.51 -9.80 33.22
N ALA A 16 -1.52 -11.10 32.94
CA ALA A 16 -1.48 -11.63 31.59
C ALA A 16 -2.72 -11.18 30.81
N ILE A 17 -2.51 -10.71 29.58
CA ILE A 17 -3.60 -10.38 28.65
C ILE A 17 -3.71 -11.47 27.58
N VAL A 18 -4.91 -11.59 27.02
CA VAL A 18 -5.13 -12.42 25.83
C VAL A 18 -5.32 -11.49 24.65
N ILE A 19 -4.46 -11.63 23.64
CA ILE A 19 -4.57 -10.94 22.36
C ILE A 19 -5.22 -11.90 21.37
N ARG A 20 -6.35 -11.49 20.80
CA ARG A 20 -7.05 -12.22 19.75
C ARG A 20 -6.65 -11.67 18.39
N ILE A 21 -5.87 -12.43 17.65
CA ILE A 21 -5.47 -12.15 16.28
C ILE A 21 -6.58 -12.60 15.35
N LYS A 22 -7.27 -11.64 14.72
CA LYS A 22 -8.33 -11.90 13.76
C LYS A 22 -7.72 -12.32 12.43
N THR A 23 -8.01 -13.53 11.96
CA THR A 23 -7.51 -14.02 10.65
C THR A 23 -8.66 -14.46 9.74
N PRO A 24 -8.45 -14.52 8.40
CA PRO A 24 -9.47 -15.00 7.47
C PRO A 24 -9.89 -16.47 7.66
N VAL A 25 -9.03 -17.28 8.27
CA VAL A 25 -9.26 -18.72 8.50
C VAL A 25 -9.79 -19.04 9.89
N GLY A 26 -9.87 -18.04 10.77
CA GLY A 26 -10.34 -18.16 12.14
C GLY A 26 -9.51 -17.34 13.12
N ASP A 27 -10.13 -16.91 14.21
CA ASP A 27 -9.46 -16.13 15.24
C ASP A 27 -8.46 -17.01 16.01
N MET A 28 -7.26 -16.48 16.28
CA MET A 28 -6.27 -17.13 17.13
C MET A 28 -6.02 -16.30 18.38
N ASP A 29 -6.00 -16.96 19.53
CA ASP A 29 -5.72 -16.33 20.82
C ASP A 29 -4.27 -16.58 21.23
N SER A 30 -3.56 -15.52 21.58
CA SER A 30 -2.20 -15.56 22.10
C SER A 30 -2.17 -14.91 23.49
N SER A 31 -1.67 -15.62 24.48
CA SER A 31 -1.45 -15.10 25.84
C SER A 31 -0.15 -14.31 25.93
N VAL A 32 -0.18 -13.16 26.59
CA VAL A 32 0.98 -12.32 26.86
C VAL A 32 1.08 -12.09 28.36
N ASP A 33 2.09 -12.69 28.99
CA ASP A 33 2.25 -12.68 30.45
C ASP A 33 2.70 -11.32 30.99
N CYS A 34 3.51 -10.57 30.24
CA CYS A 34 4.04 -9.26 30.64
C CYS A 34 3.78 -8.20 29.54
N PRO A 35 2.58 -7.58 29.53
CA PRO A 35 2.23 -6.60 28.50
C PRO A 35 3.16 -5.38 28.47
N SER A 36 3.70 -4.98 29.63
CA SER A 36 4.63 -3.86 29.76
C SER A 36 5.97 -4.06 29.04
N LEU A 37 6.37 -5.32 28.80
CA LEU A 37 7.60 -5.70 28.11
C LEU A 37 7.37 -6.05 26.64
N LEU A 38 6.12 -6.11 26.18
CA LEU A 38 5.80 -6.45 24.80
C LEU A 38 6.23 -5.30 23.87
N SER A 39 7.14 -5.59 22.93
CA SER A 39 7.45 -4.65 21.85
C SER A 39 6.53 -4.85 20.64
N PHE A 40 6.42 -3.81 19.82
CA PHE A 40 5.72 -3.84 18.54
C PHE A 40 6.27 -4.93 17.63
N ASN A 41 7.59 -5.11 17.62
CA ASN A 41 8.22 -6.15 16.80
C ASN A 41 7.91 -7.56 17.29
N ASP A 42 7.85 -7.79 18.61
CA ASP A 42 7.48 -9.11 19.16
C ASP A 42 6.06 -9.50 18.74
N LEU A 43 5.13 -8.53 18.78
CA LEU A 43 3.76 -8.75 18.34
C LEU A 43 3.68 -8.97 16.82
N LEU A 44 4.46 -8.24 16.01
CA LEU A 44 4.55 -8.52 14.58
C LEU A 44 5.08 -9.93 14.28
N VAL A 45 6.06 -10.42 15.05
CA VAL A 45 6.56 -11.79 14.92
C VAL A 45 5.47 -12.80 15.26
N ALA A 46 4.74 -12.62 16.37
CA ALA A 46 3.64 -13.49 16.74
C ALA A 46 2.54 -13.53 15.65
N ILE A 47 2.21 -12.39 15.05
CA ILE A 47 1.25 -12.35 13.95
C ILE A 47 1.80 -13.06 12.70
N ARG A 48 3.10 -12.93 12.39
CA ARG A 48 3.74 -13.65 11.27
C ARG A 48 3.77 -15.16 11.49
N ASP A 49 3.91 -15.64 12.72
CA ASP A 49 3.83 -17.08 13.01
C ASP A 49 2.44 -17.64 12.72
N VAL A 50 1.40 -16.84 12.96
CA VAL A 50 0.01 -17.18 12.61
C VAL A 50 -0.26 -17.03 11.11
N MET A 51 0.41 -16.08 10.45
CA MET A 51 0.19 -15.69 9.05
C MET A 51 1.53 -15.58 8.28
N PRO A 52 2.24 -16.70 8.03
CA PRO A 52 3.61 -16.69 7.51
C PRO A 52 3.71 -16.15 6.07
N GLU A 53 2.64 -16.28 5.29
CA GLU A 53 2.56 -15.78 3.91
C GLU A 53 2.25 -14.27 3.82
N ALA A 54 1.97 -13.62 4.95
CA ALA A 54 1.55 -12.22 4.98
C ALA A 54 2.69 -11.27 5.36
N THR A 55 2.98 -10.30 4.49
CA THR A 55 3.87 -9.17 4.80
C THR A 55 3.18 -8.18 5.73
N ILE A 56 3.19 -8.48 7.03
CA ILE A 56 2.56 -7.66 8.07
C ILE A 56 3.59 -6.72 8.65
N THR A 57 3.27 -5.43 8.58
CA THR A 57 4.12 -4.33 9.07
C THR A 57 3.36 -3.37 9.99
N ALA A 58 2.07 -3.64 10.21
CA ALA A 58 1.16 -2.89 11.06
C ALA A 58 -0.08 -3.75 11.36
N PHE A 59 -0.80 -3.43 12.41
CA PHE A 59 -2.10 -4.03 12.74
C PHE A 59 -3.04 -2.94 13.26
N GLU A 60 -4.32 -3.24 13.34
CA GLU A 60 -5.35 -2.33 13.86
C GLU A 60 -6.01 -2.91 15.11
N TYR A 61 -6.58 -2.06 15.95
CA TYR A 61 -7.51 -2.44 17.02
C TYR A 61 -8.80 -1.63 16.89
N GLU A 62 -9.85 -2.03 17.60
CA GLU A 62 -11.12 -1.31 17.65
C GLU A 62 -11.19 -0.45 18.91
N ASP A 63 -11.49 0.84 18.77
CA ASP A 63 -11.77 1.70 19.91
C ASP A 63 -13.24 1.60 20.38
N GLU A 64 -13.65 2.44 21.34
CA GLU A 64 -14.99 2.40 21.94
C GLU A 64 -16.10 2.78 20.95
N VAL A 65 -15.75 3.50 19.89
CA VAL A 65 -16.69 4.00 18.87
C VAL A 65 -16.81 3.02 17.71
N GLY A 66 -15.96 1.99 17.66
CA GLY A 66 -15.89 1.03 16.56
C GLY A 66 -14.86 1.41 15.48
N ASP A 67 -14.05 2.44 15.71
CA ASP A 67 -13.06 2.90 14.73
C ASP A 67 -11.82 2.00 14.76
N ARG A 68 -11.29 1.69 13.56
CA ARG A 68 -10.08 0.90 13.36
C ARG A 68 -8.85 1.80 13.51
N ILE A 69 -8.17 1.71 14.65
CA ILE A 69 -6.96 2.49 14.94
C ILE A 69 -5.72 1.67 14.59
N THR A 70 -4.85 2.19 13.72
CA THR A 70 -3.62 1.49 13.30
C THR A 70 -2.47 1.68 14.29
N VAL A 71 -1.72 0.61 14.52
CA VAL A 71 -0.51 0.55 15.33
C VAL A 71 0.70 0.21 14.44
N ARG A 72 1.75 1.04 14.53
CA ARG A 72 2.97 1.02 13.70
C ARG A 72 4.26 1.23 14.50
N SER A 73 4.18 1.53 15.80
CA SER A 73 5.35 1.75 16.67
C SER A 73 5.09 1.29 18.11
N ASP A 74 6.15 1.26 18.93
CA ASP A 74 6.06 0.94 20.36
C ASP A 74 5.24 1.96 21.14
N GLU A 75 5.29 3.24 20.76
CA GLU A 75 4.49 4.30 21.39
C GLU A 75 2.99 4.08 21.14
N GLU A 76 2.63 3.74 19.90
CA GLU A 76 1.24 3.44 19.52
C GLU A 76 0.77 2.12 20.18
N LEU A 77 1.64 1.12 20.27
CA LEU A 77 1.35 -0.12 21.00
C LEU A 77 1.07 0.16 22.48
N LYS A 78 1.90 0.97 23.14
CA LYS A 78 1.69 1.35 24.54
C LYS A 78 0.37 2.10 24.74
N ALA A 79 0.02 2.98 23.81
CA ALA A 79 -1.28 3.67 23.84
C ALA A 79 -2.44 2.67 23.73
N MET A 80 -2.36 1.70 22.81
CA MET A 80 -3.35 0.64 22.66
C MET A 80 -3.48 -0.22 23.93
N LEU A 81 -2.37 -0.66 24.51
CA LEU A 81 -2.37 -1.47 25.73
C LEU A 81 -2.94 -0.69 26.93
N SER A 82 -2.58 0.59 27.05
CA SER A 82 -3.14 1.48 28.07
C SER A 82 -4.64 1.65 27.92
N TYR A 83 -5.13 1.78 26.68
CA TYR A 83 -6.57 1.84 26.39
C TYR A 83 -7.26 0.55 26.83
N TYR A 84 -6.77 -0.60 26.36
CA TYR A 84 -7.37 -1.91 26.66
C TYR A 84 -7.49 -2.16 28.17
N CYS A 85 -6.45 -1.87 28.94
CA CYS A 85 -6.50 -2.11 30.38
C CYS A 85 -7.43 -1.17 31.14
N ASN A 86 -7.64 0.06 30.67
CA ASN A 86 -8.69 0.91 31.21
C ASN A 86 -10.07 0.27 30.95
N THR A 87 -10.34 -0.19 29.73
CA THR A 87 -11.59 -0.87 29.36
C THR A 87 -11.83 -2.13 30.19
N VAL A 88 -10.80 -2.97 30.38
CA VAL A 88 -10.88 -4.18 31.22
C VAL A 88 -11.21 -3.83 32.67
N THR A 89 -10.59 -2.78 33.21
CA THR A 89 -10.85 -2.33 34.58
C THR A 89 -12.31 -1.90 34.76
N GLU A 90 -12.85 -1.14 33.81
CA GLU A 90 -14.26 -0.71 33.82
C GLU A 90 -15.23 -1.90 33.69
N GLN A 91 -14.95 -2.85 32.79
CA GLN A 91 -15.75 -4.06 32.65
C GLN A 91 -15.81 -4.87 33.94
N ARG A 92 -14.67 -5.04 34.62
CA ARG A 92 -14.60 -5.75 35.91
C ARG A 92 -15.37 -5.03 37.01
N MET A 93 -15.28 -3.69 37.08
CA MET A 93 -16.06 -2.89 38.03
C MET A 93 -17.57 -3.06 37.80
N ASN A 94 -17.98 -3.31 36.55
CA ASN A 94 -19.36 -3.60 36.16
C ASN A 94 -19.73 -5.09 36.26
N GLY A 95 -18.85 -5.95 36.78
CA GLY A 95 -19.08 -7.39 36.95
C GLY A 95 -19.08 -8.20 35.65
N LEU A 96 -18.55 -7.63 34.56
CA LEU A 96 -18.44 -8.29 33.26
C LEU A 96 -17.09 -9.03 33.14
N LEU A 97 -17.09 -10.12 32.38
CA LEU A 97 -15.87 -10.82 32.01
C LEU A 97 -15.15 -10.02 30.90
N PRO A 98 -13.84 -9.77 31.04
CA PRO A 98 -13.09 -9.03 30.01
C PRO A 98 -13.02 -9.80 28.71
N GLU A 99 -13.31 -9.13 27.59
CA GLU A 99 -13.04 -9.72 26.27
C GLU A 99 -11.54 -9.62 25.92
N PRO A 100 -10.99 -10.58 25.15
CA PRO A 100 -9.63 -10.50 24.64
C PRO A 100 -9.41 -9.25 23.79
N LEU A 101 -8.20 -8.68 23.85
CA LEU A 101 -7.81 -7.55 23.00
C LEU A 101 -7.79 -8.01 21.53
N GLN A 102 -8.74 -7.52 20.76
CA GLN A 102 -8.85 -7.90 19.34
C GLN A 102 -7.91 -7.05 18.50
N ILE A 103 -7.01 -7.70 17.78
CA ILE A 103 -6.16 -7.06 16.78
C ILE A 103 -6.44 -7.62 15.38
N PHE A 104 -6.30 -6.75 14.41
CA PHE A 104 -6.63 -6.98 13.02
C PHE A 104 -5.35 -6.76 12.22
N PRO A 105 -4.62 -7.82 11.88
CA PRO A 105 -3.43 -7.72 11.06
C PRO A 105 -3.73 -6.98 9.75
N ARG A 106 -2.95 -5.93 9.44
CA ARG A 106 -3.04 -5.30 8.12
C ARG A 106 -2.20 -6.12 7.15
N GLU A 107 -2.86 -7.06 6.48
CA GLU A 107 -2.28 -7.71 5.31
C GLU A 107 -2.12 -6.69 4.17
N ARG A 108 -0.90 -6.17 3.99
CA ARG A 108 -0.59 -5.27 2.86
C ARG A 108 -0.79 -5.93 1.49
N PHE A 109 -0.77 -7.27 1.43
CA PHE A 109 -0.84 -8.05 0.19
C PHE A 109 -2.28 -8.50 -0.19
N PHE A 110 -3.17 -8.71 0.79
CA PHE A 110 -4.47 -9.35 0.58
C PHE A 110 -5.61 -8.39 0.23
N PHE A 111 -5.53 -7.12 0.63
CA PHE A 111 -6.57 -6.14 0.31
C PHE A 111 -6.61 -5.72 -1.16
N LEU A 112 -5.44 -5.58 -1.81
CA LEU A 112 -5.38 -5.38 -3.26
C LEU A 112 -6.00 -6.58 -3.99
N PHE A 113 -5.76 -7.81 -3.48
CA PHE A 113 -6.23 -9.04 -4.11
C PHE A 113 -7.74 -9.29 -3.92
N ASN A 114 -8.31 -8.99 -2.74
CA ASN A 114 -9.72 -9.24 -2.43
C ASN A 114 -10.69 -8.13 -2.83
N SER A 115 -10.24 -6.88 -2.93
CA SER A 115 -11.06 -5.81 -3.51
C SER A 115 -11.39 -6.09 -5.00
N LEU A 116 -10.70 -7.06 -5.60
CA LEU A 116 -10.75 -7.41 -7.02
C LEU A 116 -11.32 -8.82 -7.24
N LYS A 117 -12.55 -9.09 -6.76
CA LYS A 117 -13.29 -10.35 -7.03
C LYS A 117 -13.67 -10.62 -8.52
N LYS A 118 -13.00 -9.97 -9.47
CA LYS A 118 -13.11 -10.23 -10.94
C LYS A 118 -11.82 -9.94 -11.73
N SER A 119 -10.95 -9.06 -11.25
CA SER A 119 -9.74 -8.57 -11.95
C SER A 119 -8.45 -9.31 -11.54
N SER A 120 -8.50 -10.18 -10.52
CA SER A 120 -7.29 -10.82 -9.94
C SER A 120 -6.51 -11.75 -10.89
N ALA A 121 -7.15 -12.34 -11.91
CA ALA A 121 -6.45 -13.18 -12.89
C ALA A 121 -5.71 -12.36 -13.97
N GLU A 122 -6.33 -11.30 -14.48
CA GLU A 122 -5.69 -10.39 -15.44
C GLU A 122 -4.58 -9.59 -14.78
N LEU A 123 -4.76 -9.16 -13.53
CA LEU A 123 -3.71 -8.47 -12.78
C LEU A 123 -2.58 -9.38 -12.37
N LYS A 124 -2.86 -10.60 -11.92
CA LYS A 124 -1.79 -11.61 -11.77
C LYS A 124 -1.03 -11.72 -13.07
N LYS A 125 -1.71 -11.86 -14.20
CA LYS A 125 -1.07 -11.91 -15.52
C LYS A 125 -0.24 -10.65 -15.81
N ILE A 126 -0.72 -9.44 -15.53
CA ILE A 126 0.03 -8.19 -15.73
C ILE A 126 1.32 -8.16 -14.88
N LEU A 127 1.23 -8.63 -13.63
CA LEU A 127 2.33 -8.62 -12.67
C LEU A 127 3.29 -9.80 -12.85
N THR A 128 2.81 -10.95 -13.35
CA THR A 128 3.61 -12.16 -13.54
C THR A 128 4.13 -12.31 -14.96
N ASN A 129 3.51 -11.66 -15.95
CA ASN A 129 4.01 -11.69 -17.34
C ASN A 129 5.00 -10.55 -17.64
N GLY A 130 5.22 -9.64 -16.69
CA GLY A 130 6.22 -8.60 -16.82
C GLY A 130 7.63 -9.21 -16.94
N GLN A 131 8.33 -8.93 -18.04
CA GLN A 131 9.69 -9.45 -18.30
C GLN A 131 10.79 -8.77 -17.46
N ILE A 132 10.40 -7.95 -16.48
CA ILE A 132 11.31 -7.07 -15.74
C ILE A 132 11.07 -7.28 -14.25
N ASN A 133 12.06 -7.84 -13.57
CA ASN A 133 12.09 -7.94 -12.11
C ASN A 133 12.83 -6.73 -11.52
N GLU A 134 12.56 -6.42 -10.27
CA GLU A 134 13.25 -5.36 -9.55
C GLU A 134 14.78 -5.52 -9.56
N GLN A 135 15.27 -6.74 -9.36
CA GLN A 135 16.71 -7.04 -9.26
C GLN A 135 17.47 -6.69 -10.56
N ASP A 136 16.76 -6.64 -11.68
CA ASP A 136 17.32 -6.33 -12.99
C ASP A 136 17.27 -4.81 -13.29
N ILE A 137 16.78 -3.99 -12.36
CA ILE A 137 16.62 -2.55 -12.52
C ILE A 137 17.69 -1.81 -11.73
N GLN A 138 18.48 -1.02 -12.44
CA GLN A 138 19.41 -0.06 -11.85
C GLN A 138 18.80 1.34 -11.87
N TYR A 139 18.31 1.80 -10.72
CA TYR A 139 17.79 3.15 -10.56
C TYR A 139 18.88 4.22 -10.78
N GLN A 140 18.50 5.32 -11.41
CA GLN A 140 19.35 6.48 -11.71
C GLN A 140 18.74 7.73 -11.07
N GLU A 141 18.64 8.83 -11.82
CA GLU A 141 18.10 10.10 -11.36
C GLU A 141 16.57 10.06 -11.18
N GLN A 142 16.07 10.86 -10.23
CA GLN A 142 14.65 11.12 -10.06
C GLN A 142 14.17 12.10 -11.14
N LEU A 143 13.11 11.74 -11.86
CA LEU A 143 12.51 12.54 -12.93
C LEU A 143 11.38 13.44 -12.44
N GLY A 144 10.64 13.00 -11.42
CA GLY A 144 9.50 13.75 -10.89
C GLY A 144 8.92 13.14 -9.61
N HIS A 145 8.13 13.93 -8.88
CA HIS A 145 7.45 13.51 -7.66
C HIS A 145 6.11 14.24 -7.52
N GLY A 146 5.08 13.53 -7.07
CA GLY A 146 3.77 14.09 -6.76
C GLY A 146 2.87 13.11 -6.01
N ASN A 147 1.58 13.42 -5.91
CA ASN A 147 0.59 12.59 -5.20
C ASN A 147 0.52 11.15 -5.74
N GLY A 148 0.76 10.97 -7.04
CA GLY A 148 0.78 9.67 -7.71
C GLY A 148 2.09 8.88 -7.53
N GLY A 149 3.00 9.30 -6.65
CA GLY A 149 4.28 8.65 -6.40
C GLY A 149 5.49 9.37 -6.99
N THR A 150 6.62 8.67 -7.04
CA THR A 150 7.90 9.21 -7.50
C THR A 150 8.33 8.49 -8.77
N VAL A 151 8.77 9.23 -9.79
CA VAL A 151 9.23 8.66 -11.06
C VAL A 151 10.75 8.75 -11.11
N TYR A 152 11.39 7.61 -11.39
CA TYR A 152 12.83 7.50 -11.56
C TYR A 152 13.16 7.10 -13.00
N LYS A 153 14.28 7.60 -13.50
CA LYS A 153 14.96 6.98 -14.62
C LYS A 153 15.67 5.74 -14.12
N ALA A 154 15.62 4.66 -14.88
CA ALA A 154 16.33 3.45 -14.52
C ALA A 154 16.86 2.73 -15.76
N TYR A 155 17.85 1.87 -15.58
CA TYR A 155 18.38 1.01 -16.63
C TYR A 155 17.99 -0.45 -16.35
N HIS A 156 17.31 -1.07 -17.29
CA HIS A 156 17.01 -2.49 -17.24
C HIS A 156 18.18 -3.29 -17.80
N LEU A 157 18.85 -4.05 -16.93
CA LEU A 157 20.09 -4.77 -17.22
C LEU A 157 19.90 -5.85 -18.30
N LEU A 158 18.90 -6.73 -18.13
CA LEU A 158 18.66 -7.84 -19.06
C LEU A 158 18.14 -7.34 -20.41
N GLY A 159 17.18 -6.40 -20.38
CA GLY A 159 16.58 -5.83 -21.58
C GLY A 159 17.42 -4.75 -22.27
N LYS A 160 18.55 -4.35 -21.67
CA LYS A 160 19.50 -3.33 -22.15
C LYS A 160 18.84 -2.04 -22.61
N ARG A 161 17.92 -1.52 -21.81
CA ARG A 161 17.11 -0.33 -22.16
C ARG A 161 16.92 0.60 -20.98
N VAL A 162 16.72 1.88 -21.28
CA VAL A 162 16.35 2.90 -20.29
C VAL A 162 14.83 2.87 -20.09
N LEU A 163 14.41 2.99 -18.84
CA LEU A 163 13.03 2.96 -18.39
C LEU A 163 12.69 4.22 -17.60
N ALA A 164 11.39 4.54 -17.55
CA ALA A 164 10.82 5.33 -16.47
C ALA A 164 10.11 4.38 -15.49
N VAL A 165 10.42 4.48 -14.21
CA VAL A 165 9.87 3.65 -13.15
C VAL A 165 9.12 4.54 -12.16
N LYS A 166 7.78 4.44 -12.17
CA LYS A 166 6.90 5.15 -11.23
C LYS A 166 6.69 4.27 -10.00
N VAL A 167 7.22 4.72 -8.85
CA VAL A 167 7.15 4.03 -7.56
C VAL A 167 6.09 4.70 -6.70
N ILE A 168 5.06 3.94 -6.30
CA ILE A 168 3.92 4.42 -5.52
C ILE A 168 3.87 3.65 -4.20
N PRO A 169 4.04 4.30 -3.04
CA PRO A 169 3.89 3.65 -1.74
C PRO A 169 2.45 3.17 -1.52
N LEU A 170 2.24 1.97 -0.98
CA LEU A 170 0.93 1.35 -0.79
C LEU A 170 0.29 1.60 0.58
N ASP A 171 0.71 2.65 1.29
CA ASP A 171 0.08 3.08 2.55
C ASP A 171 -1.29 3.77 2.34
N ILE A 172 -1.99 3.45 1.26
CA ILE A 172 -3.04 4.30 0.72
C ILE A 172 -4.44 3.69 0.86
N THR A 173 -5.42 4.58 0.92
CA THR A 173 -6.85 4.32 0.90
C THR A 173 -7.28 3.45 -0.29
N VAL A 174 -8.44 2.81 -0.15
CA VAL A 174 -9.02 1.91 -1.15
C VAL A 174 -9.29 2.63 -2.48
N GLU A 175 -9.52 3.94 -2.45
CA GLU A 175 -9.78 4.76 -3.63
C GLU A 175 -8.53 4.90 -4.52
N LEU A 176 -7.36 5.20 -3.95
CA LEU A 176 -6.13 5.32 -4.76
C LEU A 176 -5.72 3.95 -5.30
N GLN A 177 -5.95 2.87 -4.55
CA GLN A 177 -5.74 1.52 -5.05
C GLN A 177 -6.57 1.26 -6.32
N LYS A 178 -7.86 1.59 -6.31
CA LYS A 178 -8.72 1.47 -7.52
C LYS A 178 -8.21 2.30 -8.68
N GLN A 179 -7.71 3.51 -8.44
CA GLN A 179 -7.12 4.36 -9.48
C GLN A 179 -5.86 3.73 -10.08
N ILE A 180 -4.94 3.22 -9.23
CA ILE A 180 -3.72 2.51 -9.68
C ILE A 180 -4.10 1.30 -10.54
N MET A 181 -5.08 0.50 -10.10
CA MET A 181 -5.53 -0.67 -10.87
C MET A 181 -6.10 -0.25 -12.23
N SER A 182 -6.90 0.80 -12.27
CA SER A 182 -7.44 1.33 -13.53
C SER A 182 -6.33 1.84 -14.44
N GLU A 183 -5.30 2.51 -13.90
CA GLU A 183 -4.14 2.99 -14.67
C GLU A 183 -3.38 1.80 -15.30
N LEU A 184 -3.11 0.76 -14.52
CA LEU A 184 -2.44 -0.46 -15.01
C LEU A 184 -3.23 -1.20 -16.07
N GLU A 185 -4.55 -1.36 -15.88
CA GLU A 185 -5.40 -2.03 -16.87
C GLU A 185 -5.43 -1.27 -18.21
N ILE A 186 -5.45 0.06 -18.17
CA ILE A 186 -5.38 0.90 -19.36
C ILE A 186 -4.01 0.73 -20.04
N LEU A 187 -2.92 0.90 -19.30
CA LEU A 187 -1.55 0.80 -19.80
C LEU A 187 -1.28 -0.57 -20.44
N TYR A 188 -1.74 -1.65 -19.80
CA TYR A 188 -1.57 -3.00 -20.33
C TYR A 188 -2.37 -3.29 -21.60
N LYS A 189 -3.56 -2.69 -21.75
CA LYS A 189 -4.41 -2.86 -22.95
C LYS A 189 -3.93 -2.02 -24.13
N CYS A 190 -3.12 -0.99 -23.88
CA CYS A 190 -2.66 -0.08 -24.90
C CYS A 190 -1.44 -0.63 -25.65
N ASP A 191 -1.55 -0.67 -26.96
CA ASP A 191 -0.48 -0.92 -27.92
C ASP A 191 -0.67 0.06 -29.09
N SER A 192 0.01 1.20 -28.98
CA SER A 192 -0.10 2.30 -29.94
C SER A 192 1.13 3.20 -29.86
N PRO A 193 1.69 3.66 -30.99
CA PRO A 193 2.85 4.55 -31.00
C PRO A 193 2.56 5.96 -30.45
N TYR A 194 1.30 6.27 -30.11
CA TYR A 194 0.87 7.54 -29.53
C TYR A 194 0.55 7.44 -28.03
N ILE A 195 0.72 6.25 -27.45
CA ILE A 195 0.56 5.98 -26.01
C ILE A 195 1.87 5.43 -25.49
N ILE A 196 2.26 5.85 -24.28
CA ILE A 196 3.50 5.37 -23.67
C ILE A 196 3.47 3.85 -23.52
N THR A 197 4.56 3.21 -23.94
CA THR A 197 4.71 1.76 -23.91
C THR A 197 4.87 1.29 -22.47
N PHE A 198 3.96 0.41 -22.05
CA PHE A 198 4.04 -0.30 -20.78
C PHE A 198 4.89 -1.56 -20.93
N TYR A 199 5.80 -1.82 -19.99
CA TYR A 199 6.63 -3.01 -20.00
C TYR A 199 6.29 -4.01 -18.89
N SER A 200 6.14 -3.54 -17.66
CA SER A 200 5.97 -4.39 -16.49
C SER A 200 5.45 -3.57 -15.32
N ALA A 201 4.81 -4.23 -14.36
CA ALA A 201 4.60 -3.69 -13.03
C ALA A 201 4.91 -4.77 -12.00
N PHE A 202 5.50 -4.38 -10.87
CA PHE A 202 5.85 -5.30 -9.79
C PHE A 202 5.68 -4.66 -8.42
N PHE A 203 5.63 -5.50 -7.39
CA PHE A 203 5.42 -5.12 -6.01
C PHE A 203 6.65 -5.44 -5.17
N VAL A 204 7.16 -4.45 -4.44
CA VAL A 204 8.30 -4.60 -3.52
C VAL A 204 8.08 -3.73 -2.29
N GLU A 205 8.32 -4.27 -1.10
CA GLU A 205 8.36 -3.51 0.17
C GLU A 205 7.21 -2.52 0.36
N ASN A 206 5.97 -2.95 0.09
CA ASN A 206 4.77 -2.10 0.16
C ASN A 206 4.79 -0.91 -0.83
N ARG A 207 5.37 -1.11 -2.01
CA ARG A 207 5.33 -0.16 -3.11
C ARG A 207 4.95 -0.92 -4.36
N ILE A 208 4.23 -0.24 -5.24
CA ILE A 208 4.05 -0.70 -6.62
C ILE A 208 4.95 0.12 -7.53
N SER A 209 5.66 -0.59 -8.39
CA SER A 209 6.55 -0.02 -9.39
C SER A 209 5.97 -0.30 -10.77
N ILE A 210 5.71 0.77 -11.53
CA ILE A 210 5.19 0.71 -12.90
C ILE A 210 6.33 1.09 -13.84
N CYS A 211 6.69 0.18 -14.76
CA CYS A 211 7.79 0.36 -15.71
C CYS A 211 7.26 0.67 -17.11
N THR A 212 7.63 1.83 -17.62
CA THR A 212 7.29 2.27 -18.97
C THR A 212 8.54 2.65 -19.77
N GLU A 213 8.38 2.91 -21.06
CA GLU A 213 9.44 3.55 -21.83
C GLU A 213 9.84 4.90 -21.24
N PHE A 214 11.11 5.25 -21.42
CA PHE A 214 11.64 6.54 -21.01
C PHE A 214 11.50 7.54 -22.16
N MET A 215 10.80 8.65 -21.89
CA MET A 215 10.62 9.76 -22.83
C MET A 215 11.70 10.82 -22.59
N ASP A 216 12.75 10.81 -23.40
CA ASP A 216 13.93 11.69 -23.26
C ASP A 216 13.63 13.18 -23.48
N GLY A 217 12.56 13.50 -24.20
CA GLY A 217 12.04 14.86 -24.36
C GLY A 217 11.29 15.41 -23.13
N GLY A 218 11.05 14.61 -22.10
CA GLY A 218 10.29 15.03 -20.92
C GLY A 218 8.83 15.39 -21.23
N SER A 219 8.18 16.07 -20.31
CA SER A 219 6.79 16.49 -20.39
C SER A 219 6.63 17.85 -21.09
N LEU A 220 5.47 18.13 -21.68
CA LEU A 220 5.28 19.35 -22.49
C LEU A 220 5.29 20.65 -21.66
N ASP A 221 5.03 20.58 -20.36
CA ASP A 221 5.00 21.72 -19.43
C ASP A 221 6.36 22.40 -19.24
N VAL A 222 7.48 21.70 -19.50
CA VAL A 222 8.81 22.33 -19.42
C VAL A 222 9.08 23.28 -20.59
N TYR A 223 8.28 23.21 -21.65
CA TYR A 223 8.47 24.00 -22.87
C TYR A 223 7.65 25.29 -22.83
N ARG A 224 8.33 26.43 -22.66
CA ARG A 224 7.66 27.74 -22.59
C ARG A 224 7.08 28.24 -23.91
N ARG A 225 7.77 28.01 -25.03
CA ARG A 225 7.34 28.47 -26.36
C ARG A 225 7.59 27.36 -27.36
N ILE A 226 6.51 26.85 -27.95
CA ILE A 226 6.54 25.81 -28.98
C ILE A 226 6.19 26.45 -30.33
N PRO A 227 7.05 26.35 -31.36
CA PRO A 227 6.73 26.84 -32.69
C PRO A 227 5.46 26.19 -33.24
N GLU A 228 4.63 26.96 -33.95
CA GLU A 228 3.32 26.51 -34.45
C GLU A 228 3.40 25.21 -35.27
N HIS A 229 4.40 25.09 -36.16
CA HIS A 229 4.58 23.89 -36.97
C HIS A 229 4.91 22.63 -36.14
N VAL A 230 5.55 22.79 -34.98
CA VAL A 230 5.80 21.69 -34.03
C VAL A 230 4.53 21.39 -33.23
N LEU A 231 3.84 22.44 -32.77
CA LEU A 231 2.57 22.31 -32.06
C LEU A 231 1.52 21.57 -32.90
N GLY A 232 1.46 21.83 -34.21
CA GLY A 232 0.58 21.09 -35.12
C GLY A 232 0.88 19.58 -35.15
N ARG A 233 2.16 19.18 -35.10
CA ARG A 233 2.54 17.75 -35.02
C ARG A 233 2.18 17.13 -33.68
N ILE A 234 2.38 17.86 -32.59
CA ILE A 234 1.97 17.44 -31.24
C ILE A 234 0.45 17.24 -31.21
N ALA A 235 -0.32 18.20 -31.71
CA ALA A 235 -1.78 18.12 -31.76
C ALA A 235 -2.26 16.89 -32.56
N VAL A 236 -1.64 16.58 -33.71
CA VAL A 236 -1.95 15.36 -34.47
C VAL A 236 -1.65 14.10 -33.65
N ALA A 237 -0.50 14.05 -32.97
CA ALA A 237 -0.14 12.90 -32.12
C ALA A 237 -1.15 12.71 -30.96
N VAL A 238 -1.52 13.80 -30.27
CA VAL A 238 -2.52 13.78 -29.19
C VAL A 238 -3.88 13.31 -29.71
N VAL A 239 -4.36 13.85 -30.83
CA VAL A 239 -5.66 13.44 -31.41
C VAL A 239 -5.64 11.97 -31.82
N LYS A 240 -4.53 11.47 -32.38
CA LYS A 240 -4.40 10.04 -32.71
C LYS A 240 -4.39 9.16 -31.46
N GLY A 241 -3.68 9.56 -30.40
CA GLY A 241 -3.70 8.86 -29.11
C GLY A 241 -5.09 8.82 -28.49
N LEU A 242 -5.80 9.95 -28.47
CA LEU A 242 -7.19 10.03 -27.96
C LEU A 242 -8.16 9.21 -28.81
N THR A 243 -8.01 9.23 -30.14
CA THR A 243 -8.83 8.41 -31.06
C THR A 243 -8.61 6.92 -30.80
N TYR A 244 -7.36 6.52 -30.54
CA TYR A 244 -7.02 5.16 -30.18
C TYR A 244 -7.67 4.75 -28.85
N LEU A 245 -7.54 5.56 -27.80
CA LEU A 245 -8.18 5.30 -26.49
C LEU A 245 -9.70 5.21 -26.59
N TRP A 246 -10.31 6.09 -27.38
CA TRP A 246 -11.75 6.06 -27.66
C TRP A 246 -12.18 4.74 -28.30
N SER A 247 -11.39 4.20 -29.23
CA SER A 247 -11.68 2.92 -29.88
C SER A 247 -11.73 1.76 -28.87
N LEU A 248 -10.98 1.86 -27.77
CA LEU A 248 -10.98 0.93 -26.64
C LEU A 248 -12.02 1.25 -25.57
N LYS A 249 -12.88 2.27 -25.79
CA LYS A 249 -13.85 2.79 -24.80
C LYS A 249 -13.20 3.31 -23.52
N ILE A 250 -11.96 3.77 -23.61
CA ILE A 250 -11.21 4.37 -22.50
C ILE A 250 -11.34 5.88 -22.63
N LEU A 251 -11.86 6.52 -21.58
CA LEU A 251 -11.89 7.98 -21.47
C LEU A 251 -10.70 8.43 -20.64
N HIS A 252 -9.80 9.19 -21.25
CA HIS A 252 -8.74 9.86 -20.50
C HIS A 252 -9.34 11.04 -19.70
N ARG A 253 -9.10 11.05 -18.38
CA ARG A 253 -9.36 12.20 -17.51
C ARG A 253 -8.01 12.66 -16.98
N GLY A 254 -7.52 13.77 -17.51
CA GLY A 254 -6.31 14.42 -16.99
C GLY A 254 -6.62 15.18 -15.70
N GLU A 255 -5.60 15.39 -14.88
CA GLU A 255 -5.51 16.53 -13.96
C GLU A 255 -4.77 17.68 -14.66
#